data_AF-A0A955JR33-F1
#
_entry.id   AF-A0A955JR33-F1
#
_cell.length_a   1.000
_cell.length_b   1.000
_cell.length_c   1.000
_cell.angle_alpha   90.00
_cell.angle_beta   90.00
_cell.angle_gamma   90.00
#
_symmetry.space_group_name_H-M   'P 1'
#
loop_
_entity.id
_entity.type
_entity.pdbx_description
1 polymer ?
#
loop_
_entity_poly.entity_id
_entity_poly.type
_entity_poly.pdbx_seq_one_letter_code
_entity_poly.pdbx_strand_id
1 'polypeptide(L)' 'CTDYQTRNLNIRVRRKDGKVEMLHSLNGTVVALARGLVAIIENFQDTEGNVVIPEVLRPYMGGKEKI' A
#
# COMPACT_ATOMS: atom_id res chain seq x y z
N CYS A 1 11.23 1.99 11.96
CA CYS A 1 11.12 3.18 12.83
C CYS A 1 11.31 2.88 14.32
N THR A 2 11.50 1.60 14.73
CA THR A 2 11.65 1.18 16.15
C THR A 2 10.77 2.02 17.07
N ASP A 3 11.30 2.55 18.15
CA ASP A 3 10.55 3.38 19.09
C ASP A 3 10.61 4.90 18.79
N TYR A 4 11.33 5.35 17.75
CA TYR A 4 11.57 6.77 17.47
C TYR A 4 10.29 7.61 17.46
N GLN A 5 9.27 7.19 16.69
CA GLN A 5 7.99 7.90 16.63
C GLN A 5 7.21 7.78 17.94
N THR A 6 7.23 6.60 18.56
CA THR A 6 6.44 6.30 19.76
C THR A 6 6.93 7.01 21.01
N ARG A 7 8.23 7.35 21.10
CA ARG A 7 8.81 8.08 22.23
C ARG A 7 8.20 9.47 22.38
N ASN A 8 8.13 10.23 21.29
CA ASN A 8 7.56 11.58 21.29
C ASN A 8 6.03 11.57 21.43
N LEU A 9 5.37 10.50 20.94
CA LEU A 9 3.92 10.33 21.03
C LEU A 9 3.46 9.61 22.31
N ASN A 10 4.40 9.19 23.18
CA ASN A 10 4.14 8.44 24.40
C ASN A 10 3.32 7.14 24.22
N ILE A 11 3.50 6.47 23.08
CA ILE A 11 2.79 5.22 22.74
C ILE A 11 3.53 4.04 23.39
N ARG A 12 2.86 3.40 24.36
CA ARG A 12 3.46 2.38 25.23
C ARG A 12 2.58 1.13 25.30
N VAL A 13 3.19 0.01 25.65
CA VAL A 13 2.50 -1.24 25.98
C VAL A 13 2.83 -1.67 27.40
N ARG A 14 1.83 -2.21 28.11
CA ARG A 14 2.03 -2.90 29.39
C ARG A 14 2.04 -4.40 29.14
N ARG A 15 3.12 -5.07 29.52
CA ARG A 15 3.30 -6.52 29.41
C ARG A 15 2.61 -7.23 30.58
N LYS A 16 2.48 -8.56 30.48
CA LYS A 16 1.80 -9.39 31.48
C LYS A 16 2.50 -9.38 32.85
N ASP A 17 3.81 -9.17 32.86
CA ASP A 17 4.63 -8.98 34.06
C ASP A 17 4.52 -7.57 34.67
N GLY A 18 3.68 -6.69 34.09
CA GLY A 18 3.50 -5.31 34.53
C GLY A 18 4.51 -4.32 33.95
N LYS A 19 5.53 -4.77 33.21
CA LYS A 19 6.54 -3.90 32.60
C LYS A 19 5.90 -2.99 31.55
N VAL A 20 6.22 -1.70 31.59
CA VAL A 20 5.80 -0.71 30.58
C VAL A 20 6.98 -0.40 29.67
N GLU A 21 6.80 -0.55 28.37
CA GLU A 21 7.83 -0.28 27.37
C GLU A 21 7.27 0.47 26.15
N MET A 22 8.17 1.16 25.43
CA MET A 22 7.83 1.86 24.19
C MET A 22 7.52 0.84 23.08
N LEU A 23 6.49 1.12 22.29
CA LEU A 23 6.14 0.26 21.15
C LEU A 23 7.07 0.52 19.96
N HIS A 24 7.24 -0.47 19.09
CA HIS A 24 7.85 -0.24 17.79
C HIS A 24 6.80 0.10 16.75
N SER A 25 7.05 1.13 15.95
CA SER A 25 6.20 1.47 14.81
C SER A 25 6.81 1.03 13.47
N LEU A 26 5.93 0.61 12.57
CA LEU A 26 6.22 0.32 11.17
C LEU A 26 5.17 1.01 10.30
N ASN A 27 5.57 1.39 9.09
CA ASN A 27 4.67 1.88 8.06
C ASN A 27 5.18 1.39 6.70
N GLY A 28 4.26 1.32 5.74
CA GLY A 28 4.56 0.96 4.36
C GLY A 28 3.37 1.33 3.48
N THR A 29 3.65 2.03 2.38
CA THR A 29 2.63 2.33 1.38
C THR A 29 2.28 1.06 0.62
N VAL A 30 1.01 0.65 0.61
CA VAL A 30 0.55 -0.52 -0.16
C VAL A 30 0.54 -0.18 -1.66
N VAL A 31 -0.18 0.88 -2.04
CA VAL A 31 -0.15 1.43 -3.40
C VAL A 31 -0.27 2.94 -3.34
N ALA A 32 0.63 3.65 -4.02
CA ALA A 32 0.47 5.08 -4.29
C ALA A 32 -0.30 5.25 -5.60
N LEU A 33 -1.57 5.67 -5.53
CA LEU A 33 -2.49 5.65 -6.68
C LEU A 33 -1.93 6.29 -7.94
N ALA A 34 -1.35 7.50 -7.85
CA ALA A 34 -0.80 8.18 -9.02
C ALA A 34 0.33 7.38 -9.69
N ARG A 35 1.26 6.83 -8.89
CA ARG A 35 2.39 6.03 -9.41
C ARG A 35 1.93 4.67 -9.91
N GLY A 36 0.98 4.05 -9.23
CA GLY A 36 0.39 2.78 -9.64
C GLY A 36 -0.35 2.90 -10.96
N LEU A 37 -1.13 3.97 -11.15
CA LEU A 37 -1.84 4.22 -12.41
C LEU A 37 -0.88 4.43 -13.58
N VAL A 38 0.15 5.28 -13.41
CA VAL A 38 1.18 5.50 -14.44
C VAL A 38 1.86 4.19 -14.81
N ALA A 39 2.26 3.38 -13.83
CA ALA A 39 2.88 2.09 -14.09
C ALA A 39 1.97 1.14 -14.87
N ILE A 40 0.66 1.12 -14.58
CA ILE A 40 -0.30 0.30 -15.35
C ILE A 40 -0.39 0.81 -16.79
N ILE A 41 -0.58 2.13 -17.00
CA ILE A 41 -0.72 2.69 -18.35
C ILE A 41 0.53 2.41 -19.19
N GLU A 42 1.72 2.68 -18.65
CA GLU A 42 2.97 2.53 -19.39
C GLU A 42 3.27 1.07 -19.77
N ASN A 43 2.98 0.12 -18.88
CA ASN A 43 3.32 -1.29 -19.07
C ASN A 43 2.22 -2.13 -19.73
N PHE A 44 0.98 -1.62 -19.80
CA PHE A 44 -0.16 -2.32 -20.37
C PHE A 44 -0.83 -1.59 -21.54
N GLN A 45 -0.19 -0.56 -22.11
CA GLN A 45 -0.64 0.01 -23.37
C GLN A 45 -0.43 -0.97 -24.54
N ASP A 46 -1.36 -1.01 -25.49
CA ASP A 46 -1.22 -1.76 -26.74
C ASP A 46 -0.80 -0.84 -27.92
N THR A 47 -0.61 -1.43 -29.11
CA THR A 47 -0.19 -0.67 -30.31
C THR A 47 -1.26 0.27 -30.85
N GLU A 48 -2.51 0.12 -30.41
CA GLU A 48 -3.64 0.97 -30.78
C GLU A 48 -3.87 2.11 -29.76
N GLY A 49 -3.10 2.12 -28.66
CA GLY A 49 -3.17 3.13 -27.60
C GLY A 49 -4.23 2.84 -26.53
N ASN A 50 -4.83 1.65 -26.51
CA ASN A 50 -5.68 1.22 -25.41
C ASN A 50 -4.84 0.75 -24.23
N VAL A 51 -5.43 0.68 -23.04
CA VAL A 51 -4.80 0.07 -21.86
C VAL A 51 -5.45 -1.27 -21.55
N VAL A 52 -4.68 -2.34 -21.68
CA VAL A 52 -5.08 -3.69 -21.26
C VAL A 52 -5.19 -3.73 -19.74
N ILE A 53 -6.33 -4.17 -19.22
CA ILE A 53 -6.55 -4.26 -17.78
C ILE A 53 -5.88 -5.54 -17.26
N PRO A 54 -4.94 -5.43 -16.28
CA PRO A 54 -4.34 -6.59 -15.62
C PRO A 54 -5.42 -7.55 -15.10
N GLU A 55 -5.23 -8.86 -15.29
CA GLU A 55 -6.25 -9.87 -14.98
C GLU A 55 -6.80 -9.75 -13.55
N VAL A 56 -5.91 -9.49 -12.58
CA VAL A 56 -6.27 -9.30 -11.17
C VAL A 56 -7.16 -8.08 -10.89
N LEU A 57 -7.19 -7.10 -11.80
CA LEU A 57 -8.01 -5.90 -11.69
C LEU A 57 -9.37 -6.02 -12.39
N ARG A 58 -9.55 -6.97 -13.32
CA ARG A 58 -10.79 -7.13 -14.10
C ARG A 58 -12.05 -7.33 -13.25
N PRO A 59 -12.04 -8.08 -12.13
CA PRO A 59 -13.21 -8.20 -11.26
C PRO A 59 -13.68 -6.85 -10.67
N TYR A 60 -12.76 -5.90 -10.50
CA TYR A 60 -13.05 -4.56 -10.00
C TYR A 60 -13.48 -3.59 -11.11
N MET A 61 -13.32 -3.99 -12.38
CA MET A 61 -13.60 -3.18 -13.57
C MET A 61 -14.83 -3.69 -14.35
N GLY A 62 -15.71 -4.44 -13.70
CA GLY A 62 -16.92 -5.00 -14.32
C GLY A 62 -16.64 -6.06 -15.39
N GLY A 63 -15.50 -6.76 -15.28
CA GLY A 63 -15.09 -7.79 -16.24
C GLY A 63 -14.50 -7.25 -17.55
N LYS A 64 -14.27 -5.93 -17.66
CA LYS A 64 -13.59 -5.35 -18.82
C LYS A 64 -12.16 -5.86 -18.93
N GLU A 65 -11.69 -6.05 -20.16
CA GLU A 65 -10.33 -6.48 -20.46
C GLU A 65 -9.43 -5.35 -20.98
N LYS A 66 -10.04 -4.26 -21.47
CA LYS A 66 -9.34 -3.09 -22.00
C LYS A 66 -10.13 -1.80 -21.80
N ILE A 67 -9.43 -0.66 -21.78
CA ILE A 67 -9.97 0.71 -21.73
C ILE A 67 -9.39 1.53 -22.87
#